data_AF-A0A166L962-F1
#
_entry.id   AF-A0A166L962-F1
#
_cell.length_a   1.000
_cell.length_b   1.000
_cell.length_c   1.000
_cell.angle_alpha   90.00
_cell.angle_beta   90.00
_cell.angle_gamma   90.00
#
_symmetry.space_group_name_H-M   'P 1'
#
loop_
_entity.id
_entity.type
_entity.pdbx_description
1 polymer ?
#
loop_
_entity_poly.entity_id
_entity_poly.type
_entity_poly.pdbx_seq_one_letter_code
_entity_poly.pdbx_strand_id
1 'polypeptide(L)' 'MWSIGDNGAPVVVEAYYEKLFEMWRAGAVAKGHTGAAYALHEAVKVLRERVCEKDFASWAPFVQFGV' A
#
# COMPACT_ATOMS: atom_id res chain seq x y z
N MET A 1 7.04 -0.08 14.23
CA MET A 1 7.23 -1.04 13.12
C MET A 1 7.92 -2.28 13.67
N TRP A 2 7.47 -3.46 13.25
CA TRP A 2 8.08 -4.75 13.55
C TRP A 2 8.36 -5.50 12.24
N SER A 3 9.04 -6.63 12.32
CA SER A 3 9.39 -7.45 11.15
C SER A 3 8.14 -7.88 10.40
N ILE A 4 8.15 -7.66 9.09
CA ILE A 4 7.07 -8.06 8.18
C ILE A 4 7.33 -9.50 7.74
N GLY A 5 6.27 -10.30 7.62
CA GLY A 5 6.38 -11.66 7.09
C GLY A 5 6.71 -11.67 5.60
N ASP A 6 7.56 -12.60 5.19
CA ASP A 6 8.08 -12.71 3.80
C ASP A 6 6.98 -12.78 2.74
N ASN A 7 5.83 -13.37 3.08
CA ASN A 7 4.71 -13.51 2.15
C ASN A 7 3.88 -12.22 1.97
N GLY A 8 3.89 -11.30 2.94
CA GLY A 8 3.06 -10.10 2.92
C GLY A 8 3.68 -8.97 2.11
N ALA A 9 5.01 -8.83 2.16
CA ALA A 9 5.72 -7.75 1.50
C ALA A 9 5.57 -7.74 -0.03
N PRO A 10 5.69 -8.87 -0.76
CA PRO A 10 5.50 -8.90 -2.22
C PRO A 10 4.09 -8.44 -2.63
N VAL A 11 3.07 -8.86 -1.88
CA VAL A 11 1.66 -8.53 -2.17
C VAL A 11 1.41 -7.03 -2.06
N VAL A 12 1.96 -6.39 -1.03
CA VAL A 12 1.80 -4.94 -0.83
C VAL A 12 2.59 -4.17 -1.89
N VAL A 13 3.82 -4.57 -2.20
CA VAL A 13 4.65 -3.85 -3.18
C VAL A 13 4.05 -3.93 -4.59
N GLU A 14 3.53 -5.09 -4.98
CA GLU A 14 2.84 -5.28 -6.25
C GLU A 14 1.62 -4.35 -6.37
N ALA A 15 0.69 -4.45 -5.42
CA ALA A 15 -0.52 -3.61 -5.41
C ALA A 15 -0.19 -2.11 -5.33
N TYR A 16 0.87 -1.74 -4.60
CA TYR A 16 1.31 -0.36 -4.46
C TYR A 16 1.75 0.25 -5.80
N TYR A 17 2.63 -0.44 -6.52
CA TYR A 17 3.11 0.06 -7.81
C TYR A 17 2.03 0.05 -8.88
N GLU A 18 1.18 -0.98 -8.90
CA GLU A 18 0.01 -1.00 -9.79
C GLU A 18 -0.87 0.24 -9.57
N LYS A 19 -1.17 0.57 -8.30
CA LYS A 19 -2.01 1.73 -7.99
C LYS A 19 -1.34 3.05 -8.33
N LEU A 20 -0.03 3.18 -8.09
CA LEU A 20 0.73 4.37 -8.50
C LEU A 20 0.66 4.58 -10.02
N PHE A 21 0.91 3.53 -10.80
CA PHE A 21 0.88 3.65 -12.26
C PHE A 21 -0.52 3.94 -12.79
N GLU A 22 -1.56 3.35 -12.20
CA GLU A 22 -2.94 3.67 -12.52
C GLU A 22 -3.24 5.16 -12.31
N MET A 23 -2.87 5.71 -11.16
CA MET A 23 -3.10 7.12 -10.84
C MET A 23 -2.30 8.07 -11.72
N TRP A 24 -1.06 7.72 -12.06
CA TRP A 24 -0.24 8.51 -12.98
C TRP A 24 -0.83 8.52 -14.39
N ARG A 25 -1.29 7.37 -14.88
CA ARG A 25 -1.96 7.27 -16.19
C ARG A 25 -3.29 8.02 -16.24
N ALA A 26 -4.04 8.00 -15.13
CA ALA A 26 -5.31 8.70 -15.02
C ALA A 26 -5.17 10.23 -14.84
N GLY A 27 -3.94 10.74 -14.61
CA GLY A 27 -3.73 12.15 -14.25
C GLY A 27 -4.40 12.54 -12.93
N ALA A 28 -4.69 11.56 -12.07
CA ALA A 28 -5.45 11.73 -10.83
C ALA A 28 -4.61 12.31 -9.67
N VAL A 29 -3.33 12.61 -9.91
CA VAL A 29 -2.40 13.12 -8.90
C VAL A 29 -2.26 14.63 -9.05
N ALA A 30 -2.61 15.36 -7.99
CA ALA A 30 -2.45 16.81 -7.94
C ALA A 30 -0.97 17.22 -8.07
N LYS A 31 -0.73 18.38 -8.68
CA LYS A 31 0.62 18.91 -8.89
C LYS A 31 1.36 19.06 -7.56
N GLY A 32 2.52 18.40 -7.44
CA GLY A 32 3.33 18.39 -6.21
C GLY A 32 3.09 17.18 -5.30
N HIS A 33 2.12 16.33 -5.61
CA HIS A 33 1.90 15.06 -4.90
C HIS A 33 2.37 13.88 -5.74
N THR A 34 2.65 12.76 -5.09
CA THR A 34 3.04 11.50 -5.74
C THR A 34 1.91 10.48 -5.82
N GLY A 35 0.86 10.65 -5.01
CA GLY A 35 -0.16 9.64 -4.79
C GLY A 35 0.29 8.49 -3.88
N ALA A 36 1.52 8.53 -3.35
CA ALA A 36 2.11 7.45 -2.56
C ALA A 36 1.27 7.05 -1.34
N ALA A 37 0.74 8.01 -0.59
CA ALA A 37 -0.09 7.72 0.58
C ALA A 37 -1.37 6.94 0.21
N TYR A 38 -2.01 7.32 -0.90
CA TYR A 38 -3.21 6.64 -1.38
C TYR A 38 -2.90 5.27 -1.97
N ALA A 39 -1.81 5.15 -2.74
CA ALA A 39 -1.35 3.86 -3.24
C ALA A 39 -1.05 2.88 -2.10
N LEU A 40 -0.41 3.34 -1.02
CA LEU A 40 -0.13 2.48 0.13
C LEU A 40 -1.42 2.09 0.86
N HIS A 41 -2.38 3.01 0.98
CA HIS A 41 -3.69 2.72 1.57
C HIS A 41 -4.40 1.56 0.83
N GLU A 42 -4.46 1.62 -0.50
CA GLU A 42 -5.06 0.56 -1.32
C GLU A 42 -4.25 -0.75 -1.23
N ALA A 43 -2.92 -0.68 -1.26
CA ALA A 43 -2.08 -1.86 -1.16
C ALA A 43 -2.22 -2.60 0.18
N VAL A 44 -2.32 -1.87 1.29
CA VAL A 44 -2.55 -2.45 2.62
C VAL A 44 -3.96 -3.05 2.72
N LYS A 45 -4.95 -2.46 2.05
CA LYS A 45 -6.30 -3.03 1.96
C LYS A 45 -6.29 -4.39 1.25
N VAL A 46 -5.57 -4.53 0.14
CA VAL A 46 -5.42 -5.83 -0.56
C VAL A 46 -4.82 -6.89 0.37
N LEU A 47 -3.79 -6.53 1.15
CA LEU A 47 -3.21 -7.45 2.12
C LEU A 47 -4.22 -7.83 3.20
N ARG A 48 -4.96 -6.87 3.76
CA ARG A 48 -6.00 -7.09 4.79
C ARG A 48 -7.09 -8.06 4.33
N GLU A 49 -7.53 -7.95 3.08
CA GLU A 49 -8.51 -8.85 2.48
C GLU A 49 -7.96 -10.28 2.33
N ARG A 50 -6.65 -10.42 2.12
CA ARG A 50 -5.97 -11.71 1.93
C ARG A 50 -5.63 -12.45 3.22
N VAL A 51 -5.18 -11.74 4.26
CA VAL A 51 -4.74 -12.35 5.54
C VAL A 51 -5.79 -12.32 6.65
N CYS A 52 -7.00 -11.81 6.34
CA CYS A 52 -8.06 -11.47 7.30
C CYS A 52 -7.73 -10.24 8.15
N GLU A 53 -8.76 -9.41 8.40
CA GLU A 53 -8.63 -8.16 9.16
C GLU A 53 -8.06 -8.37 10.56
N LYS A 54 -8.33 -9.54 11.17
CA LYS A 54 -7.88 -9.88 12.52
C LYS A 54 -6.38 -10.16 12.62
N ASP A 55 -5.70 -10.39 11.50
CA ASP A 55 -4.24 -10.57 11.48
C ASP A 55 -3.52 -9.21 11.42
N PHE A 56 -3.75 -8.38 12.44
CA PHE A 56 -3.21 -7.03 12.56
C PHE A 56 -1.67 -7.00 12.51
N ALA A 57 -1.03 -8.06 13.01
CA ALA A 57 0.43 -8.20 12.98
C ALA A 57 0.98 -8.21 11.55
N SER A 58 0.23 -8.69 10.58
CA SER A 58 0.70 -8.83 9.20
C SER A 58 0.62 -7.55 8.37
N TRP A 59 -0.33 -6.65 8.64
CA TRP A 59 -0.59 -5.48 7.78
C TRP A 59 -0.41 -4.11 8.45
N ALA A 60 -0.42 -4.02 9.78
CA ALA A 60 -0.21 -2.75 10.47
C ALA A 60 1.21 -2.14 10.36
N PRO A 61 2.29 -2.88 10.07
CA PRO A 61 3.62 -2.28 9.90
C PRO A 61 3.76 -1.35 8.71
N PHE A 62 2.90 -1.46 7.70
CA PHE A 62 3.00 -0.67 6.48
C PHE A 62 2.49 0.75 6.72
N VAL A 63 3.43 1.69 6.81
CA VAL A 63 3.15 3.11 7.10
C VAL A 63 3.85 4.02 6.10
N GLN A 64 3.17 5.09 5.69
CA GLN A 64 3.73 6.16 4.86
C GLN A 64 3.96 7.39 5.73
N PHE A 65 5.15 7.99 5.65
CA PHE A 65 5.44 9.28 6.24
C PHE A 65 5.76 10.28 5.13
N GLY A 66 5.00 11.37 5.04
CA GLY A 66 5.20 12.41 4.04
C GLY A 66 3.89 13.01 3.52
N VAL A 67 4.01 13.94 2.57
CA VAL A 67 2.92 14.67 1.89
C VAL A 67 3.06 14.53 0.38
#